data_AF-A0A921S2W8-F1
#
_entry.id   AF-A0A921S2W8-F1
#
_cell.length_a   1.000
_cell.length_b   1.000
_cell.length_c   1.000
_cell.angle_alpha   90.00
_cell.angle_beta   90.00
_cell.angle_gamma   90.00
#
_symmetry.space_group_name_H-M   'P 1'
#
loop_
_entity.id
_entity.type
_entity.pdbx_description
1 polymer ?
#
loop_
_entity_poly.entity_id
_entity_poly.type
_entity_poly.pdbx_seq_one_letter_code
_entity_poly.pdbx_strand_id
1 'polypeptide(L)'
;MADGGDGDGEAGVGRASTTMVVANLPGQGILCKELGQNIFLFTFVRGKRRAITEGPWEFGGDLLVLANFDRSKRLKDIEFTHILIWVRVFELPLGMMDSTNEMLLGNQIGRALMVTTEEDGIGVGGFL
;
A
#
# COMPACT_ATOMS: atom_id res chain seq x y z
N MET A 1 2.20 -23.31 -50.31
CA MET A 1 0.86 -22.80 -49.95
C MET A 1 0.90 -22.60 -48.45
N ALA A 2 0.76 -21.34 -48.02
CA ALA A 2 0.69 -20.91 -46.61
C ALA A 2 -0.44 -21.69 -45.89
N ASP A 3 -0.41 -21.92 -44.59
CA ASP A 3 -0.24 -20.91 -43.54
C ASP A 3 0.13 -21.61 -42.23
N GLY A 4 1.17 -21.10 -41.56
CA GLY A 4 1.58 -21.54 -40.24
C GLY A 4 0.81 -20.75 -39.20
N GLY A 5 -0.10 -21.44 -38.49
CA GLY A 5 -0.75 -20.87 -37.31
C GLY A 5 0.22 -20.80 -36.15
N ASP A 6 0.99 -19.71 -36.09
CA ASP A 6 1.69 -19.30 -34.87
C ASP A 6 0.64 -18.78 -33.88
N GLY A 7 0.17 -19.70 -33.05
CA GLY A 7 -0.60 -19.40 -31.86
C GLY A 7 0.34 -18.82 -30.82
N ASP A 8 0.57 -17.51 -30.91
CA ASP A 8 1.20 -16.72 -29.86
C ASP A 8 0.27 -16.75 -28.64
N GLY A 9 0.43 -17.79 -27.83
CA GLY A 9 -0.10 -17.85 -26.48
C GLY A 9 0.57 -16.75 -25.67
N GLU A 10 -0.02 -15.57 -25.70
CA GLU A 10 0.29 -14.45 -24.82
C GLU A 10 0.07 -14.93 -23.38
N ALA A 11 1.13 -15.49 -22.79
CA ALA A 11 1.19 -15.78 -21.38
C ALA A 11 1.10 -14.42 -20.68
N GLY A 12 -0.13 -14.04 -20.28
CA GLY A 12 -0.38 -12.86 -19.49
C GLY A 12 0.56 -12.90 -18.28
N VAL A 13 1.58 -12.03 -18.30
CA VAL A 13 2.42 -11.76 -17.15
C VAL A 13 1.54 -11.04 -16.14
N GLY A 14 0.81 -11.83 -15.34
CA GLY A 14 0.16 -11.33 -14.16
C GLY A 14 1.26 -10.81 -13.24
N ARG A 15 1.45 -9.49 -13.20
CA ARG A 15 2.37 -8.84 -12.25
C ARG A 15 2.01 -9.34 -10.86
N ALA A 16 2.92 -10.09 -10.25
CA ALA A 16 2.66 -10.75 -8.98
C ALA A 16 2.70 -9.69 -7.87
N SER A 17 1.54 -9.29 -7.36
CA SER A 17 1.50 -8.43 -6.17
C SER A 17 2.10 -9.19 -5.00
N THR A 18 3.24 -8.72 -4.49
CA THR A 18 3.97 -9.36 -3.39
C THR A 18 3.33 -9.00 -2.06
N THR A 19 3.22 -9.98 -1.18
CA THR A 19 2.37 -9.88 0.01
C THR A 19 3.18 -10.10 1.29
N MET A 20 3.02 -9.22 2.27
CA MET A 20 3.88 -9.15 3.45
C MET A 20 3.09 -9.01 4.75
N VAL A 21 3.53 -9.72 5.80
CA VAL A 21 2.97 -9.67 7.14
C VAL A 21 4.04 -9.14 8.10
N VAL A 22 3.65 -8.22 8.99
CA VAL A 22 4.61 -7.48 9.83
C VAL A 22 4.46 -7.77 11.32
N ALA A 23 5.50 -8.33 11.94
CA ALA A 23 5.59 -8.65 13.37
C ALA A 23 6.64 -7.81 14.13
N ASN A 24 6.50 -7.75 15.46
CA ASN A 24 7.51 -7.17 16.37
C ASN A 24 8.30 -8.29 17.07
N LEU A 25 9.61 -8.08 17.26
CA LEU A 25 10.49 -8.93 18.08
C LEU A 25 11.25 -8.10 19.13
N PRO A 26 11.61 -8.71 20.28
CA PRO A 26 12.76 -8.28 21.07
C PRO A 26 14.05 -8.85 20.43
N GLY A 27 14.94 -8.01 19.89
CA GLY A 27 16.17 -8.47 19.23
C GLY A 27 16.91 -7.36 18.47
N GLN A 28 17.81 -7.67 17.54
CA GLN A 28 18.47 -6.68 16.66
C GLN A 28 18.28 -7.07 15.18
N GLY A 29 17.91 -6.10 14.32
CA GLY A 29 17.76 -6.28 12.87
C GLY A 29 16.33 -6.36 12.33
N ILE A 30 16.22 -6.68 11.03
CA ILE A 30 14.98 -7.04 10.33
C ILE A 30 15.15 -8.47 9.83
N LEU A 31 14.21 -9.35 10.13
CA LEU A 31 14.20 -10.73 9.63
C LEU A 31 13.08 -10.89 8.62
N CYS A 32 13.36 -11.53 7.49
CA CYS A 32 12.36 -11.91 6.50
C CYS A 32 12.30 -13.44 6.40
N LYS A 33 11.10 -14.01 6.48
CA LYS A 33 10.85 -15.44 6.32
C LYS A 33 9.70 -15.66 5.34
N GLU A 34 9.92 -16.44 4.29
CA GLU A 34 8.85 -16.88 3.40
C GLU A 34 7.92 -17.86 4.11
N LEU A 35 6.62 -17.66 3.94
CA LEU A 35 5.55 -18.48 4.52
C LEU A 35 4.78 -19.27 3.45
N GLY A 36 5.12 -19.07 2.17
CA GLY A 36 4.49 -19.66 0.99
C GLY A 36 3.39 -18.78 0.40
N GLN A 37 2.93 -19.12 -0.81
CA GLN A 37 1.86 -18.40 -1.52
C GLN A 37 2.13 -16.89 -1.68
N ASN A 38 3.39 -16.52 -1.92
CA ASN A 38 3.82 -15.13 -2.02
C ASN A 38 3.63 -14.30 -0.73
N ILE A 39 3.52 -14.98 0.43
CA ILE A 39 3.41 -14.35 1.75
C ILE A 39 4.76 -14.41 2.46
N PHE A 40 5.22 -13.25 2.93
CA PHE A 40 6.47 -13.12 3.68
C PHE A 40 6.22 -12.53 5.07
N LEU A 41 6.84 -13.11 6.09
CA LEU A 41 6.86 -12.54 7.44
C LEU A 41 8.08 -11.66 7.62
N PHE A 42 7.85 -10.36 7.75
CA PHE A 42 8.85 -9.39 8.15
C PHE A 42 8.75 -9.15 9.64
N THR A 43 9.88 -9.25 10.31
CA THR A 43 9.96 -9.05 11.75
C THR A 43 10.92 -7.92 12.05
N PHE A 44 10.37 -6.87 12.68
CA PHE A 44 11.10 -5.65 12.97
C PHE A 44 11.39 -5.55 14.45
N VAL A 45 12.58 -5.05 14.77
CA VAL A 45 12.93 -4.61 16.12
C VAL A 45 12.53 -3.15 16.32
N ARG A 46 12.79 -2.32 15.31
CA ARG A 46 12.37 -0.90 15.23
C ARG A 46 11.88 -0.65 13.81
N GLY A 47 11.04 0.36 13.64
CA GLY A 47 10.59 0.76 12.31
C GLY A 47 9.35 0.04 11.78
N LYS A 48 8.75 -0.92 12.52
CA LYS A 48 7.44 -1.50 12.17
C LYS A 48 6.40 -0.42 11.85
N ARG A 49 6.33 0.63 12.68
CA ARG A 49 5.39 1.73 12.46
C ARG A 49 5.62 2.37 11.09
N ARG A 50 6.87 2.73 10.78
CA ARG A 50 7.24 3.33 9.50
C ARG A 50 6.90 2.40 8.33
N ALA A 51 7.25 1.12 8.44
CA ALA A 51 6.90 0.11 7.43
C ALA A 51 5.38 0.05 7.17
N ILE A 52 4.53 0.22 8.20
CA ILE A 52 3.07 0.21 8.01
C ILE A 52 2.53 1.56 7.52
N THR A 53 3.08 2.69 7.98
CA THR A 53 2.48 4.03 7.76
C THR A 53 3.08 4.83 6.61
N GLU A 54 4.33 4.57 6.25
CA GLU A 54 5.07 5.30 5.21
C GLU A 54 5.02 4.59 3.84
N GLY A 55 4.12 3.61 3.68
CA GLY A 55 3.84 3.01 2.37
C GLY A 55 3.11 3.97 1.42
N PRO A 56 2.81 3.53 0.19
CA PRO A 56 2.94 2.16 -0.32
C PRO A 56 4.40 1.82 -0.65
N TRP A 57 4.77 0.54 -0.54
CA TRP A 57 6.13 0.08 -0.87
C TRP A 57 6.13 -0.68 -2.19
N GLU A 58 7.19 -0.50 -2.96
CA GLU A 58 7.42 -1.21 -4.20
C GLU A 58 8.78 -1.91 -4.11
N PHE A 59 8.84 -3.12 -4.65
CA PHE A 59 10.07 -3.88 -4.78
C PHE A 59 10.08 -4.61 -6.11
N GLY A 60 11.05 -4.29 -6.97
CA GLY A 60 11.24 -4.98 -8.24
C GLY A 60 10.13 -4.72 -9.27
N GLY A 61 9.43 -3.60 -9.16
CA GLY A 61 8.27 -3.24 -9.97
C GLY A 61 6.94 -3.79 -9.44
N ASP A 62 6.96 -4.54 -8.33
CA ASP A 62 5.78 -5.11 -7.70
C ASP A 62 5.41 -4.38 -6.41
N LEU A 63 4.12 -4.12 -6.25
CA LEU A 63 3.56 -3.50 -5.06
C LEU A 63 3.61 -4.49 -3.89
N LEU A 64 4.06 -4.01 -2.73
CA LEU A 64 4.05 -4.75 -1.48
C LEU A 64 2.80 -4.42 -0.66
N VAL A 65 1.94 -5.42 -0.46
CA VAL A 65 0.76 -5.28 0.39
C VAL A 65 1.10 -5.75 1.80
N LEU A 66 0.94 -4.87 2.79
CA LEU A 66 1.32 -5.14 4.17
C LEU A 66 0.11 -5.37 5.06
N ALA A 67 0.16 -6.44 5.86
CA ALA A 67 -0.78 -6.69 6.95
C ALA A 67 -0.07 -6.76 8.30
N ASN A 68 -0.75 -6.33 9.37
CA ASN A 68 -0.25 -6.57 10.72
C ASN A 68 -0.29 -8.06 11.05
N PHE A 69 0.80 -8.58 11.61
CA PHE A 69 0.84 -9.95 12.11
C PHE A 69 -0.14 -10.14 13.27
N ASP A 70 -1.03 -11.12 13.10
CA ASP A 70 -2.01 -11.54 14.10
C ASP A 70 -1.82 -13.03 14.40
N ARG A 71 -1.41 -13.34 15.63
CA ARG A 71 -1.15 -14.71 16.09
C ARG A 71 -2.41 -15.58 16.16
N SER A 72 -3.59 -14.97 16.19
CA SER A 72 -4.87 -15.68 16.26
C SER A 72 -5.35 -16.17 14.90
N LYS A 73 -4.81 -15.61 13.80
CA LYS A 73 -5.20 -15.93 12.43
C LYS A 73 -4.28 -16.98 11.81
N ARG A 74 -4.84 -17.87 10.99
CA ARG A 74 -4.03 -18.71 10.11
C ARG A 74 -3.60 -17.87 8.90
N LEU A 75 -2.51 -18.27 8.23
CA LEU A 75 -2.00 -17.56 7.05
C LEU A 75 -3.07 -17.32 5.98
N LYS A 76 -3.91 -18.33 5.72
CA LYS A 76 -5.02 -18.25 4.76
C LYS A 76 -6.16 -17.31 5.17
N ASP A 77 -6.24 -16.96 6.45
CA ASP A 77 -7.26 -16.05 6.99
C ASP A 77 -6.73 -14.60 7.05
N ILE A 78 -5.50 -14.36 6.59
CA ILE A 78 -4.95 -13.00 6.45
C ILE A 78 -5.41 -12.45 5.11
N GLU A 79 -6.16 -11.36 5.18
CA GLU A 79 -6.68 -10.66 4.01
C GLU A 79 -5.77 -9.50 3.61
N PHE A 80 -5.39 -9.46 2.34
CA PHE A 80 -4.57 -8.42 1.73
C PHE A 80 -5.41 -7.62 0.74
N THR A 81 -6.48 -7.01 1.24
CA THR A 81 -7.53 -6.38 0.43
C THR A 81 -7.34 -4.88 0.23
N HIS A 82 -6.52 -4.23 1.06
CA HIS A 82 -6.36 -2.78 1.06
C HIS A 82 -4.89 -2.41 1.29
N ILE A 83 -4.51 -1.25 0.73
CA ILE A 83 -3.22 -0.60 1.00
C ILE A 83 -3.46 0.82 1.52
N LEU A 84 -2.51 1.34 2.29
CA LEU A 84 -2.47 2.74 2.63
C LEU A 84 -1.71 3.48 1.54
N ILE A 85 -2.35 4.50 0.96
CA ILE A 85 -1.75 5.38 -0.05
C ILE A 85 -1.82 6.83 0.41
N TRP A 86 -0.76 7.57 0.10
CA TRP A 86 -0.75 9.02 0.17
C TRP A 86 -1.11 9.56 -1.20
N VAL A 87 -2.20 10.32 -1.26
CA VAL A 87 -2.64 10.99 -2.49
C VAL A 87 -2.36 12.47 -2.31
N ARG A 88 -1.82 13.10 -3.35
CA ARG A 88 -1.59 14.54 -3.41
C ARG A 88 -2.38 15.11 -4.57
N VAL A 89 -3.20 16.12 -4.30
CA VAL A 89 -4.04 16.81 -5.27
C VAL A 89 -3.36 18.12 -5.65
N PHE A 90 -3.05 18.25 -6.94
CA PHE A 90 -2.43 19.45 -7.50
C PHE A 90 -3.48 20.37 -8.12
N GLU A 91 -3.15 21.65 -8.19
CA GLU A 91 -3.97 22.68 -8.88
C GLU A 91 -5.41 22.80 -8.34
N LEU A 92 -5.64 22.44 -7.07
CA LEU A 92 -6.96 22.64 -6.47
C LEU A 92 -7.19 24.15 -6.23
N PRO A 93 -8.35 24.71 -6.62
CA PRO A 93 -8.67 26.10 -6.32
C PRO A 93 -8.55 26.39 -4.82
N LEU A 94 -7.97 27.54 -4.45
CA LEU A 94 -7.71 27.91 -3.04
C LEU A 94 -8.97 27.86 -2.17
N GLY A 95 -10.14 28.23 -2.73
CA GLY A 95 -11.43 28.16 -2.02
C GLY A 95 -11.93 26.74 -1.74
N MET A 96 -11.25 25.71 -2.26
CA MET A 96 -11.51 24.30 -2.01
C MET A 96 -10.39 23.64 -1.20
N MET A 97 -9.36 24.39 -0.80
CA MET A 97 -8.25 23.89 0.02
C MET A 97 -8.60 23.87 1.51
N ASP A 98 -9.59 23.04 1.83
CA ASP A 98 -10.06 22.81 3.19
C ASP A 98 -10.21 21.31 3.47
N SER A 99 -10.28 20.96 4.76
CA SER A 99 -10.38 19.57 5.23
C SER A 99 -11.64 18.84 4.76
N THR A 100 -12.72 19.57 4.48
CA THR A 100 -13.99 18.97 4.02
C THR A 100 -13.85 18.48 2.59
N ASN A 101 -13.31 19.33 1.72
CA ASN A 101 -13.02 19.00 0.34
C ASN A 101 -11.91 17.93 0.23
N GLU A 102 -10.88 18.00 1.07
CA GLU A 102 -9.82 16.99 1.12
C GLU A 102 -10.39 15.59 1.46
N MET A 103 -11.23 15.51 2.49
CA MET A 103 -11.90 14.26 2.87
C MET A 103 -12.86 13.77 1.78
N LEU A 104 -13.60 14.67 1.13
CA LEU A 104 -14.53 14.33 0.05
C LEU A 104 -13.79 13.77 -1.16
N LEU A 105 -12.70 14.42 -1.59
CA LEU A 105 -11.85 13.96 -2.69
C LEU A 105 -11.19 12.62 -2.36
N GLY A 106 -10.62 12.48 -1.15
CA GLY A 106 -10.05 11.23 -0.69
C GLY A 106 -11.08 10.09 -0.73
N ASN A 107 -12.31 10.36 -0.27
CA ASN A 107 -13.42 9.40 -0.30
C ASN A 107 -13.91 9.00 -1.70
N GLN A 108 -13.61 9.77 -2.74
CA GLN A 108 -13.85 9.35 -4.12
C GLN A 108 -12.85 8.29 -4.60
N ILE A 109 -11.63 8.27 -4.04
CA ILE A 109 -10.57 7.34 -4.41
C ILE A 109 -10.65 6.05 -3.58
N GLY A 110 -10.91 6.19 -2.28
CA GLY A 110 -11.02 5.09 -1.33
C GLY A 110 -11.40 5.63 0.05
N ARG A 111 -11.37 4.81 1.11
CA ARG A 111 -11.67 5.34 2.45
C ARG A 111 -10.56 6.31 2.89
N ALA A 112 -10.86 7.60 2.96
CA ALA A 112 -9.94 8.60 3.48
C ALA A 112 -9.73 8.38 4.99
N LEU A 113 -8.48 8.45 5.45
CA LEU A 113 -8.09 8.13 6.83
C LEU A 113 -7.50 9.31 7.60
N MET A 114 -6.77 10.18 6.90
CA MET A 114 -6.10 11.35 7.46
C MET A 114 -6.03 12.41 6.38
N VAL A 115 -6.15 13.66 6.81
CA VAL A 115 -6.04 14.86 5.99
C VAL A 115 -4.99 15.77 6.59
N THR A 116 -4.13 16.36 5.76
CA THR A 116 -3.02 17.23 6.19
C THR A 116 -3.48 18.68 6.17
N THR A 117 -4.39 19.03 7.08
CA THR A 117 -4.82 20.42 7.24
C THR A 117 -4.05 21.05 8.41
N GLU A 118 -3.50 22.25 8.22
CA GLU A 118 -2.92 23.04 9.31
C GLU A 118 -4.01 23.33 10.37
N GLU A 119 -3.63 23.62 11.63
CA GLU A 119 -4.56 23.75 12.78
C GLU A 119 -5.74 24.72 12.56
N ASP A 120 -5.62 25.62 11.59
CA ASP A 120 -6.63 26.62 11.24
C ASP A 120 -7.67 26.12 10.20
N GLY A 121 -7.53 24.88 9.70
CA GLY A 121 -8.46 24.29 8.73
C GLY A 121 -8.34 24.82 7.29
N ILE A 122 -7.36 25.67 7.02
CA ILE A 122 -7.04 26.22 5.69
C ILE A 122 -5.71 25.61 5.23
N GLY A 123 -5.71 24.87 4.13
CA GLY A 123 -4.49 24.41 3.47
C GLY A 123 -3.95 25.51 2.57
N VAL A 124 -3.07 26.39 3.06
CA VAL A 124 -2.42 27.39 2.20
C VAL A 124 -1.10 26.82 1.66
N GLY A 125 -1.19 26.06 0.56
CA GLY A 125 -0.01 25.49 -0.11
C GLY A 125 -0.30 25.19 -1.58
N GLY A 126 0.72 25.02 -2.42
CA GLY A 126 0.54 24.71 -3.85
C GLY A 126 -0.06 23.31 -4.14
N PHE A 127 -0.52 22.59 -3.12
CA PHE A 127 -0.98 21.21 -3.15
C PHE A 127 -1.74 20.89 -1.86
N LEU A 128 -2.67 19.93 -1.96
CA LEU A 128 -3.26 19.18 -0.84
C LEU A 128 -2.68 17.77 -0.82
#